data_AF-A0A844G781-F1
#
_entry.id   AF-A0A844G781-F1
#
_cell.length_a   1.000
_cell.length_b   1.000
_cell.length_c   1.000
_cell.angle_alpha   90.00
_cell.angle_beta   90.00
_cell.angle_gamma   90.00
#
_symmetry.space_group_name_H-M   'P 1'
#
loop_
_entity.id
_entity.type
_entity.pdbx_description
1 polymer ?
#
loop_
_entity_poly.entity_id
_entity_poly.type
_entity_poly.pdbx_seq_one_letter_code
_entity_poly.pdbx_strand_id
1 'polypeptide(L)'
;MSTLIKFFKIAAILSDGLHFFVWILWLAVCASGLLKLHDINPELAGWHLGVFYGLPAVMMALLVYDALRLWLADEKHRMLWLSMLIRTFSVIMLIVVAGILLGPAFRRIYYGDF
;
A
#
# COMPACT_ATOMS: atom_id res chain seq x y z
N MET A 1 12.79 20.53 -23.30
CA MET A 1 12.09 19.52 -22.47
C MET A 1 12.49 18.14 -22.99
N SER A 2 13.28 17.37 -22.26
CA SER A 2 13.76 16.06 -22.74
C SER A 2 12.63 15.04 -22.70
N THR A 3 12.39 14.31 -23.80
CA THR A 3 11.36 13.27 -23.91
C THR A 3 11.42 12.25 -22.78
N LEU A 4 12.63 11.95 -22.28
CA LEU A 4 12.87 11.06 -21.14
C LEU A 4 12.21 11.54 -19.84
N ILE A 5 12.28 12.83 -19.54
CA ILE A 5 11.75 13.39 -18.28
C ILE A 5 10.21 13.32 -18.26
N LYS A 6 9.56 13.60 -19.41
CA LYS A 6 8.11 13.44 -19.56
C LYS A 6 7.67 12.00 -19.34
N PHE A 7 8.42 11.07 -19.95
CA PHE A 7 8.15 9.64 -19.81
C PHE A 7 8.23 9.18 -18.35
N PHE A 8 9.28 9.56 -17.62
CA PHE A 8 9.40 9.23 -16.19
C PHE A 8 8.28 9.83 -15.33
N LYS A 9 7.86 11.06 -15.60
CA LYS A 9 6.73 11.70 -14.89
C LYS A 9 5.41 10.96 -15.12
N ILE A 10 5.12 10.54 -16.35
CA ILE A 10 3.91 9.78 -16.68
C ILE A 10 3.96 8.39 -16.05
N ALA A 11 5.08 7.68 -16.19
CA ALA A 11 5.28 6.37 -15.57
C ALA A 11 5.13 6.43 -14.04
N ALA A 12 5.58 7.54 -13.44
CA ALA A 12 5.41 7.80 -12.03
C ALA A 12 3.93 7.89 -11.65
N ILE A 13 3.19 8.81 -12.25
CA ILE A 13 1.75 9.01 -11.97
C ILE A 13 0.95 7.72 -12.19
N LEU A 14 1.24 6.97 -13.26
CA LEU A 14 0.59 5.69 -13.55
C LEU A 14 0.86 4.66 -12.43
N SER A 15 2.10 4.60 -11.94
CA SER A 15 2.47 3.70 -10.85
C SER A 15 1.79 4.09 -9.53
N ASP A 16 1.63 5.38 -9.23
CA ASP A 16 0.89 5.83 -8.04
C ASP A 16 -0.60 5.45 -8.15
N GLY A 17 -1.19 5.62 -9.33
CA GLY A 17 -2.55 5.16 -9.62
C GLY A 17 -2.73 3.65 -9.44
N LEU A 18 -1.75 2.84 -9.86
CA LEU A 18 -1.78 1.40 -9.66
C LEU A 18 -1.72 1.02 -8.17
N HIS A 19 -0.81 1.63 -7.40
CA HIS A 19 -0.73 1.37 -5.96
C HIS A 19 -2.02 1.77 -5.24
N PHE A 20 -2.60 2.91 -5.62
CA PHE A 20 -3.87 3.36 -5.08
C PHE A 20 -5.00 2.35 -5.36
N PHE A 21 -5.09 1.86 -6.59
CA PHE A 21 -6.07 0.84 -6.97
C PHE A 21 -5.88 -0.47 -6.17
N VAL A 22 -4.64 -0.93 -6.01
CA VAL A 22 -4.33 -2.13 -5.22
C VAL A 22 -4.77 -1.97 -3.77
N TRP A 23 -4.52 -0.81 -3.15
CA TRP A 23 -4.96 -0.54 -1.78
C TRP A 23 -6.49 -0.49 -1.65
N ILE A 24 -7.19 0.12 -2.61
CA ILE A 24 -8.66 0.09 -2.64
C ILE A 24 -9.17 -1.34 -2.74
N LEU A 25 -8.62 -2.12 -3.66
CA LEU A 25 -9.03 -3.51 -3.86
C LEU A 25 -8.78 -4.33 -2.59
N TRP A 26 -7.62 -4.15 -1.95
CA TRP A 26 -7.30 -4.79 -0.67
C TRP A 26 -8.35 -4.47 0.40
N LEU A 27 -8.67 -3.19 0.59
CA LEU A 27 -9.67 -2.76 1.56
C LEU A 27 -11.07 -3.28 1.23
N ALA A 28 -11.47 -3.23 -0.04
CA ALA A 28 -12.76 -3.75 -0.49
C ALA A 28 -12.88 -5.24 -0.24
N VAL A 29 -11.85 -6.02 -0.55
CA VAL A 29 -11.80 -7.47 -0.27
C VAL A 29 -11.88 -7.71 1.24
N CYS A 30 -11.13 -6.97 2.05
CA CYS A 30 -11.16 -7.09 3.51
C CYS A 30 -12.51 -6.68 4.13
N ALA A 31 -13.24 -5.73 3.52
CA ALA A 31 -14.54 -5.25 4.01
C ALA A 31 -15.73 -6.06 3.46
N SER A 32 -15.56 -6.76 2.33
CA SER A 32 -16.62 -7.50 1.64
C SER A 32 -17.14 -8.74 2.39
N GLY A 33 -16.46 -9.15 3.47
CA GLY A 33 -16.75 -10.40 4.18
C GLY A 33 -16.30 -11.66 3.43
N LEU A 34 -15.72 -11.53 2.23
CA LEU A 34 -15.11 -12.64 1.49
C LEU A 34 -13.90 -13.22 2.25
N LEU A 35 -13.08 -12.34 2.84
CA LEU A 35 -12.07 -12.74 3.81
C LEU A 35 -12.69 -12.70 5.22
N LYS A 36 -12.86 -13.89 5.81
CA LYS A 36 -13.18 -14.01 7.24
C LYS A 36 -11.93 -13.72 8.06
N LEU A 37 -11.61 -12.44 8.21
CA LEU A 37 -10.38 -11.98 8.87
C LEU A 37 -10.23 -12.55 10.28
N HIS A 38 -11.32 -12.70 11.03
CA HIS A 38 -11.32 -13.26 12.37
C HIS A 38 -10.98 -14.76 12.42
N ASP A 39 -11.33 -15.53 11.38
CA ASP A 39 -10.96 -16.95 11.26
C ASP A 39 -9.47 -17.10 10.90
N ILE A 40 -8.93 -16.15 10.14
CA ILE A 40 -7.53 -16.15 9.66
C ILE A 40 -6.59 -15.65 10.75
N ASN A 41 -6.95 -14.55 11.41
CA ASN A 41 -6.21 -13.98 12.51
C ASN A 41 -7.19 -13.49 13.60
N PRO A 42 -7.46 -14.30 14.63
CA PRO A 42 -8.33 -13.90 15.74
C PRO A 42 -7.69 -12.80 16.62
N GLU A 43 -6.37 -12.64 16.57
CA GLU A 43 -5.63 -11.58 17.27
C GLU A 43 -5.71 -10.22 16.55
N LEU A 44 -6.27 -10.20 15.33
CA LEU A 44 -6.54 -8.98 14.57
C LEU A 44 -7.74 -8.23 15.17
N ALA A 45 -7.57 -7.70 16.37
CA ALA A 45 -8.59 -6.96 17.11
C ALA A 45 -8.02 -5.68 17.72
N GLY A 46 -8.92 -4.76 18.10
CA GLY A 46 -8.56 -3.51 18.75
C GLY A 46 -7.62 -2.64 17.89
N TRP A 47 -6.50 -2.21 18.47
CA TRP A 47 -5.58 -1.29 17.82
C TRP A 47 -4.88 -1.91 16.59
N HIS A 48 -4.66 -3.23 16.54
CA HIS A 48 -4.10 -3.91 15.36
C HIS A 48 -4.99 -3.76 14.14
N LEU A 49 -6.31 -3.77 14.35
CA LEU A 49 -7.29 -3.59 13.28
C LEU A 49 -7.29 -2.13 12.79
N GLY A 50 -7.12 -1.18 13.71
CA GLY A 50 -6.89 0.23 13.38
C GLY A 50 -5.63 0.44 12.53
N VAL A 51 -4.53 -0.24 12.86
CA VAL A 51 -3.29 -0.20 12.05
C VAL A 51 -3.49 -0.88 10.69
N PHE A 52 -4.14 -2.04 10.67
CA PHE A 52 -4.39 -2.84 9.47
C PHE A 52 -5.22 -2.10 8.42
N TYR A 53 -6.25 -1.35 8.83
CA TYR A 53 -7.09 -0.56 7.92
C TYR A 53 -6.60 0.89 7.74
N GLY A 54 -6.02 1.49 8.79
CA GLY A 54 -5.58 2.87 8.80
C GLY A 54 -4.33 3.13 7.96
N LEU A 55 -3.35 2.22 7.99
CA LEU A 55 -2.14 2.36 7.17
C LEU A 55 -2.43 2.39 5.66
N PRO A 56 -3.25 1.47 5.10
CA PRO A 56 -3.74 1.58 3.72
C PRO A 56 -4.37 2.93 3.39
N ALA A 57 -5.22 3.46 4.29
CA ALA A 57 -5.91 4.74 4.08
C ALA A 57 -4.92 5.92 4.02
N VAL A 58 -3.95 5.96 4.94
CA VAL A 58 -2.88 6.96 4.94
C VAL A 58 -2.02 6.84 3.67
N MET A 59 -1.67 5.61 3.27
CA MET A 59 -0.87 5.37 2.07
C MET A 59 -1.59 5.85 0.80
N MET A 60 -2.89 5.59 0.68
CA MET A 60 -3.69 6.11 -0.43
C MET A 60 -3.70 7.64 -0.48
N ALA A 61 -3.83 8.31 0.67
CA ALA A 61 -3.77 9.78 0.73
C ALA A 61 -2.40 10.31 0.27
N LEU A 62 -1.31 9.64 0.67
CA LEU A 62 0.06 9.99 0.24
C LEU A 62 0.27 9.78 -1.26
N LEU A 63 -0.26 8.71 -1.84
CA LEU A 63 -0.18 8.43 -3.28
C LEU A 63 -0.98 9.46 -4.10
N VAL A 64 -2.17 9.85 -3.65
CA VAL A 64 -2.96 10.92 -4.29
C VAL A 64 -2.21 12.25 -4.21
N TYR A 65 -1.65 12.58 -3.04
CA TYR A 65 -0.86 13.79 -2.87
C TYR A 65 0.36 13.80 -3.80
N ASP A 66 1.09 12.69 -3.90
CA ASP A 66 2.26 12.61 -4.78
C ASP A 66 1.89 12.69 -6.26
N ALA A 67 0.80 12.05 -6.68
CA ALA A 67 0.28 12.15 -8.05
C ALA A 67 -0.12 13.59 -8.40
N LEU A 68 -0.82 14.30 -7.51
CA LEU A 68 -1.18 15.71 -7.68
C LEU A 68 0.06 16.62 -7.70
N ARG A 69 1.00 16.37 -6.80
CA ARG A 69 2.28 17.09 -6.74
C ARG A 69 3.05 16.91 -8.04
N LEU A 70 3.18 15.69 -8.54
CA LEU A 70 3.85 15.40 -9.81
C LEU A 70 3.12 16.04 -10.98
N TRP A 71 1.78 16.00 -11.00
CA TRP A 71 0.95 16.63 -12.02
C TRP A 71 1.25 18.13 -12.15
N LEU A 72 1.23 18.85 -11.02
CA LEU A 72 1.39 20.31 -10.92
C LEU A 72 2.85 20.79 -10.93
N ALA A 73 3.82 19.90 -10.71
CA ALA A 73 5.23 20.26 -10.62
C ALA A 73 5.88 20.55 -11.98
N ASP A 74 6.63 21.66 -12.04
CA ASP A 74 7.64 21.91 -13.07
C ASP A 74 8.97 21.20 -12.73
N GLU A 75 9.59 20.66 -13.78
CA GLU A 75 10.56 19.57 -13.84
C GLU A 75 11.82 19.67 -12.95
N LYS A 76 11.70 19.45 -11.62
CA LYS A 76 12.88 19.22 -10.75
C LYS A 76 13.11 17.72 -10.53
N HIS A 77 14.28 17.22 -10.94
CA HIS A 77 14.74 15.84 -10.65
C HIS A 77 14.64 15.43 -9.17
N ARG A 78 14.74 16.39 -8.25
CA ARG A 78 14.59 16.15 -6.80
C ARG A 78 13.16 15.73 -6.41
N MET A 79 12.14 15.97 -7.24
CA MET A 79 10.75 15.58 -6.98
C MET A 79 10.49 14.09 -7.21
N LEU A 80 11.22 13.44 -8.13
CA LEU A 80 11.08 12.01 -8.44
C LEU A 80 11.56 11.09 -7.31
N TRP A 81 12.53 11.55 -6.50
CA TRP A 81 13.03 10.79 -5.34
C TRP A 81 11.97 10.57 -4.26
N LEU A 82 11.15 11.59 -3.98
CA LEU A 82 10.06 11.45 -3.01
C LEU A 82 9.02 10.44 -3.49
N SER A 83 8.72 10.45 -4.79
CA SER A 83 7.78 9.52 -5.40
C SER A 83 8.25 8.07 -5.30
N MET A 84 9.53 7.81 -5.62
CA MET A 84 10.13 6.49 -5.40
C MET A 84 10.06 6.06 -3.94
N LEU A 85 10.37 6.96 -3.00
CA LEU A 85 10.33 6.68 -1.57
C LEU A 85 8.92 6.28 -1.10
N ILE A 86 7.89 7.03 -1.52
CA ILE A 86 6.48 6.74 -1.16
C ILE A 86 6.07 5.37 -1.68
N ARG A 87 6.47 5.00 -2.91
CA ARG A 87 6.17 3.66 -3.46
C ARG A 87 6.90 2.54 -2.74
N THR A 88 8.18 2.73 -2.41
CA THR A 88 8.92 1.76 -1.60
C THR A 88 8.21 1.54 -0.26
N PHE A 89 7.77 2.62 0.40
CA PHE A 89 6.97 2.49 1.61
C PHE A 89 5.62 1.82 1.37
N SER A 90 4.95 2.07 0.25
CA SER A 90 3.71 1.38 -0.11
C SER A 90 3.90 -0.13 -0.22
N VAL A 91 4.97 -0.60 -0.85
CA VAL A 91 5.27 -2.03 -0.97
C VAL A 91 5.60 -2.64 0.40
N ILE A 92 6.45 -1.98 1.20
CA ILE A 92 6.78 -2.44 2.55
C ILE A 92 5.53 -2.53 3.41
N MET A 93 4.66 -1.52 3.36
CA MET A 93 3.40 -1.52 4.09
C MET A 93 2.47 -2.66 3.66
N LEU A 94 2.40 -2.95 2.37
CA LEU A 94 1.61 -4.09 1.88
C LEU A 94 2.14 -5.42 2.44
N ILE A 95 3.47 -5.59 2.49
CA ILE A 95 4.12 -6.77 3.06
C ILE A 95 3.82 -6.87 4.57
N VAL A 96 3.88 -5.76 5.31
CA VAL A 96 3.58 -5.73 6.74
C VAL A 96 2.12 -6.09 7.00
N VAL A 97 1.18 -5.48 6.27
CA VAL A 97 -0.25 -5.76 6.41
C VAL A 97 -0.56 -7.22 6.05
N ALA A 98 0.02 -7.76 4.98
CA ALA A 98 -0.10 -9.16 4.61
C ALA A 98 0.53 -10.10 5.67
N GLY A 99 1.68 -9.71 6.24
CA GLY A 99 2.36 -10.46 7.29
C GLY A 99 1.60 -10.47 8.61
N ILE A 100 0.96 -9.36 8.98
CA ILE A 100 0.07 -9.31 10.16
C ILE A 100 -1.13 -10.25 9.95
N LEU A 101 -1.70 -10.28 8.74
CA LEU A 101 -2.84 -11.15 8.45
C LEU A 101 -2.45 -12.63 8.42
N LEU A 102 -1.39 -12.97 7.68
CA LEU A 102 -1.02 -14.37 7.40
C LEU A 102 -0.01 -14.94 8.41
N GLY A 103 0.65 -14.10 9.21
CA GLY A 103 1.70 -14.51 10.14
C GLY A 103 1.28 -15.63 11.09
N PRO A 104 0.13 -15.54 11.78
CA PRO A 104 -0.36 -16.61 12.64
C PRO A 104 -0.66 -17.91 11.87
N ALA A 105 -1.24 -17.80 10.67
CA ALA A 105 -1.52 -18.96 9.81
C ALA A 105 -0.22 -19.64 9.35
N PHE A 106 0.78 -18.87 8.92
CA PHE A 106 2.10 -19.40 8.58
C PHE A 106 2.77 -20.04 9.78
N ARG A 107 2.69 -19.42 10.96
CA ARG A 107 3.26 -19.98 12.20
C ARG A 107 2.63 -21.34 12.52
N ARG A 108 1.31 -21.47 12.42
CA ARG A 108 0.60 -22.76 12.59
C ARG A 108 1.05 -23.81 11.58
N ILE A 109 1.20 -23.45 10.30
CA ILE A 109 1.65 -24.38 9.25
C ILE A 109 3.08 -24.86 9.50
N TYR A 110 4.00 -23.96 9.88
CA TYR A 110 5.42 -24.26 9.99
C TYR A 110 5.84 -24.86 11.35
N TYR A 111 5.21 -24.43 12.44
CA TYR A 111 5.59 -24.85 13.79
C TYR A 111 4.58 -25.79 14.46
N GLY A 112 3.41 -25.99 13.86
CA GLY A 112 2.46 -27.04 14.27
C GLY A 112 1.84 -26.82 15.65
N ASP A 113 1.63 -25.58 16.08
CA ASP A 113 1.02 -25.32 17.38
C ASP A 113 -0.50 -25.60 17.37
N PHE A 114 -0.87 -26.55 18.22
CA PHE A 114 -2.19 -27.17 18.49
C PHE A 114 -3.28 -26.19 18.94
#